data_AF-A0AAD3RN29-F1
#
_entry.id   AF-A0AAD3RN29-F1
#
_cell.length_a   1.000
_cell.length_b   1.000
_cell.length_c   1.000
_cell.angle_alpha   90.00
_cell.angle_beta   90.00
_cell.angle_gamma   90.00
#
_symmetry.space_group_name_H-M   'P 1'
#
loop_
_entity.id
_entity.type
_entity.pdbx_description
1 polymer ?
#
loop_
_entity_poly.entity_id
_entity_poly.type
_entity_poly.pdbx_seq_one_letter_code
_entity_poly.pdbx_strand_id
1 'polypeptide(L)'
;LATWDPLHGLNGTLTDRKLENNMRGVVLRVVTVLEEPFVMVSENVLGKPKKYQGFSIDVLDALSNYLGFKYEIYVAPDHKYGSLQPDGQWNGLMGELVFKRADHPGVLAQLAQPTRLPIGSVSSTTYAIPCGFVSGSFVQQGGEVPYTTLATRMMMGVWWMFALIVISSYTANLAAFLTITRIENSIQSLQDLSKQTELPYGTVLDSAVYDQVRSKAMNPFERDPMYSQMWRMINRTGGGDNNVEESKEGIRKVKYGRFGFVWDAAVLEYVANNDEDCSFYTVSSSAPDRGYGIAMQHGSPYRDIFSQR
;
A
#
# COMPACT_ATOMS: atom_id res chain seq x y z
N LEU A 1 -30.60 35.41 -24.48
CA LEU A 1 -32.06 35.23 -24.70
C LEU A 1 -32.19 34.04 -25.64
N ALA A 2 -32.95 33.03 -25.25
CA ALA A 2 -33.30 31.90 -26.10
C ALA A 2 -34.81 31.96 -26.35
N THR A 3 -35.24 31.66 -27.57
CA THR A 3 -36.64 31.46 -27.91
C THR A 3 -36.88 29.97 -28.16
N TRP A 4 -38.12 29.51 -27.97
CA TRP A 4 -38.52 28.15 -28.28
C TRP A 4 -39.74 28.19 -29.18
N ASP A 5 -39.71 27.41 -30.26
CA ASP A 5 -40.76 27.33 -31.28
C ASP A 5 -41.03 25.84 -31.57
N PRO A 6 -42.28 25.35 -31.54
CA PRO A 6 -42.60 23.95 -31.85
C PRO A 6 -42.16 23.47 -33.24
N LEU A 7 -41.90 24.37 -34.21
CA LEU A 7 -41.38 24.00 -35.55
C LEU A 7 -39.85 23.95 -35.63
N HIS A 8 -39.16 24.81 -34.87
CA HIS A 8 -37.70 25.02 -34.98
C HIS A 8 -36.92 24.59 -33.72
N GLY A 9 -37.61 24.13 -32.68
CA GLY A 9 -37.03 23.75 -31.40
C GLY A 9 -36.56 24.95 -30.57
N LEU A 10 -35.57 24.71 -29.71
CA LEU A 10 -34.93 25.76 -28.92
C LEU A 10 -33.93 26.54 -29.79
N ASN A 11 -34.31 27.75 -30.21
CA ASN A 11 -33.45 28.66 -30.92
C ASN A 11 -32.81 29.66 -29.93
N GLY A 12 -31.64 29.28 -29.42
CA GLY A 12 -30.82 30.14 -28.57
C GLY A 12 -29.36 29.94 -28.90
N THR A 13 -28.62 31.03 -29.03
CA THR A 13 -27.16 30.95 -29.05
C THR A 13 -26.67 30.55 -27.67
N LEU A 14 -26.37 29.26 -27.51
CA LEU A 14 -25.39 28.79 -26.55
C LEU A 14 -24.02 29.28 -27.01
N THR A 15 -23.78 30.60 -26.90
CA THR A 15 -22.43 31.07 -26.69
C THR A 15 -22.03 30.48 -25.35
N ASP A 16 -21.30 29.38 -25.40
CA ASP A 16 -20.49 28.94 -24.28
C ASP A 16 -19.64 30.14 -23.89
N ARG A 17 -20.07 30.83 -22.83
CA ARG A 17 -19.50 32.12 -22.42
C ARG A 17 -18.18 31.77 -21.78
N LYS A 18 -17.16 31.65 -22.65
CA LYS A 18 -15.75 31.42 -22.39
C LYS A 18 -15.44 31.53 -20.91
N LEU A 19 -15.10 30.37 -20.35
CA LEU A 19 -14.41 30.13 -19.08
C LEU A 19 -13.06 30.91 -18.94
N GLU A 20 -12.82 31.94 -19.75
CA GLU A 20 -11.76 32.95 -19.58
C GLU A 20 -12.00 33.85 -18.36
N ASN A 21 -13.27 33.98 -17.94
CA ASN A 21 -13.53 34.47 -16.60
C ASN A 21 -13.15 33.36 -15.61
N ASN A 22 -11.97 33.51 -15.01
CA ASN A 22 -11.62 32.97 -13.68
C ASN A 22 -12.91 32.82 -12.85
N MET A 23 -13.10 31.68 -12.17
CA MET A 23 -14.31 31.27 -11.42
C MET A 23 -14.71 32.19 -10.23
N ARG A 24 -14.21 33.42 -10.21
CA ARG A 24 -14.58 34.56 -9.37
C ARG A 24 -16.10 34.72 -9.30
N GLY A 25 -16.66 34.42 -8.13
CA GLY A 25 -18.09 34.49 -7.85
C GLY A 25 -18.81 33.15 -7.84
N VAL A 26 -18.17 32.06 -8.29
CA VAL A 26 -18.68 30.69 -8.08
C VAL A 26 -18.39 30.27 -6.64
N VAL A 27 -19.40 29.66 -5.99
CA VAL A 27 -19.25 28.98 -4.69
C VAL A 27 -19.44 27.48 -4.91
N LEU A 28 -18.39 26.69 -4.74
CA LEU A 28 -18.42 25.22 -4.87
C LEU A 28 -18.67 24.56 -3.51
N ARG A 29 -19.65 23.67 -3.44
CA ARG A 29 -19.86 22.82 -2.26
C ARG A 29 -18.98 21.57 -2.39
N VAL A 30 -17.98 21.45 -1.53
CA VAL A 30 -17.00 20.35 -1.54
C VAL A 30 -17.34 19.36 -0.44
N VAL A 31 -17.59 18.11 -0.82
CA VAL A 31 -17.81 17.01 0.13
C VAL A 31 -16.48 16.37 0.49
N THR A 32 -16.29 16.00 1.76
CA THR A 32 -15.07 15.31 2.21
C THR A 32 -15.30 14.37 3.39
N VAL A 33 -14.32 13.52 3.69
CA VAL A 33 -14.25 12.65 4.89
C VAL A 33 -13.06 13.11 5.71
N LEU A 34 -13.16 12.99 7.04
CA LEU A 34 -12.08 13.32 7.97
C LEU A 34 -11.08 12.15 8.00
N GLU A 35 -9.95 12.30 7.34
CA GLU A 35 -8.85 11.32 7.32
C GLU A 35 -7.52 12.07 7.42
N GLU A 36 -6.68 11.70 8.38
CA GLU A 36 -5.34 12.27 8.56
C GLU A 36 -4.36 11.62 7.56
N PRO A 37 -3.49 12.39 6.86
CA PRO A 37 -3.22 13.83 6.96
C PRO A 37 -4.00 14.72 5.97
N PHE A 38 -4.96 14.15 5.24
CA PHE A 38 -5.63 14.81 4.12
C PHE A 38 -6.59 15.92 4.56
N VAL A 39 -7.48 15.63 5.52
CA VAL A 39 -8.45 16.56 6.08
C VAL A 39 -8.62 16.32 7.58
N MET A 40 -8.25 17.32 8.36
CA MET A 40 -8.23 17.35 9.81
C MET A 40 -9.08 18.52 10.32
N VAL A 41 -9.66 18.39 11.51
CA VAL A 41 -10.33 19.50 12.19
C VAL A 41 -9.28 20.29 12.97
N SER A 42 -9.09 21.56 12.65
CA SER A 42 -8.27 22.46 13.47
C SER A 42 -9.01 22.84 14.76
N GLU A 43 -8.29 23.16 15.83
CA GLU A 43 -8.88 23.36 17.16
C GLU A 43 -10.02 24.39 17.15
N ASN A 44 -11.19 23.96 17.63
CA ASN A 44 -12.39 24.78 17.65
C ASN A 44 -12.32 25.84 18.74
N VAL A 45 -11.87 27.04 18.39
CA VAL A 45 -12.08 28.23 19.23
C VAL A 45 -13.59 28.49 19.32
N LEU A 46 -14.11 28.41 20.55
CA LEU A 46 -15.54 28.48 20.86
C LEU A 46 -16.23 29.68 20.15
N GLY A 47 -17.26 29.38 19.35
CA GLY A 47 -18.04 30.38 18.61
C GLY A 47 -17.55 30.71 17.19
N LYS A 48 -16.45 30.13 16.71
CA LYS A 48 -16.03 30.21 15.29
C LYS A 48 -16.54 29.00 14.48
N PRO A 49 -16.76 29.13 13.16
CA PRO A 49 -17.04 27.98 12.30
C PRO A 49 -15.89 26.97 12.36
N LYS A 50 -16.21 25.66 12.29
CA LYS A 50 -15.21 24.59 12.22
C LYS A 50 -14.25 24.86 11.06
N LYS A 51 -12.98 25.10 11.36
CA LYS A 51 -11.93 25.26 10.34
C LYS A 51 -11.26 23.91 10.11
N TYR A 52 -11.14 23.53 8.84
CA TYR A 52 -10.41 22.34 8.42
C TYR A 52 -8.97 22.71 8.03
N GLN A 53 -8.06 21.75 8.12
CA GLN A 53 -6.64 21.86 7.75
C GLN A 53 -6.13 20.52 7.21
N GLY A 54 -5.04 20.50 6.45
CA GLY A 54 -4.45 19.26 5.91
C GLY A 54 -4.21 19.34 4.40
N PHE A 55 -3.53 18.34 3.85
CA PHE A 55 -3.01 18.39 2.48
C PHE A 55 -4.08 18.70 1.42
N SER A 56 -5.26 18.07 1.52
CA SER A 56 -6.35 18.31 0.56
C SER A 56 -6.97 19.70 0.70
N ILE A 57 -6.86 20.32 1.88
CA ILE A 57 -7.32 21.70 2.13
C ILE A 57 -6.33 22.69 1.52
N ASP A 58 -5.02 22.48 1.72
CA ASP A 58 -3.97 23.35 1.17
C ASP A 58 -4.00 23.34 -0.37
N VAL A 59 -4.22 22.16 -0.98
CA VAL A 59 -4.43 22.02 -2.43
C VAL A 59 -5.71 22.75 -2.88
N LEU A 60 -6.80 22.66 -2.12
CA LEU A 60 -8.06 23.33 -2.44
C LEU A 60 -7.96 24.85 -2.31
N ASP A 61 -7.22 25.37 -1.32
CA ASP A 61 -6.91 26.79 -1.16
C ASP A 61 -5.99 27.29 -2.29
N ALA A 62 -4.99 26.52 -2.70
CA ALA A 62 -4.15 26.86 -3.85
C ALA A 62 -4.98 26.96 -5.14
N LEU A 63 -5.87 25.99 -5.39
CA LEU A 63 -6.81 26.00 -6.52
C LEU A 63 -7.81 27.16 -6.44
N SER A 64 -8.34 27.45 -5.24
CA SER A 64 -9.26 28.56 -4.97
C SER A 64 -8.60 29.91 -5.28
N ASN A 65 -7.34 30.10 -4.89
CA ASN A 65 -6.58 31.31 -5.20
C ASN A 65 -6.21 31.42 -6.69
N TYR A 66 -5.86 30.31 -7.34
CA TYR A 66 -5.50 30.29 -8.77
C TYR A 66 -6.70 30.57 -9.68
N LEU A 67 -7.78 29.81 -9.51
CA LEU A 67 -8.97 29.90 -10.36
C LEU A 67 -9.98 30.96 -9.86
N GLY A 68 -9.86 31.43 -8.62
CA GLY A 68 -10.67 32.49 -8.03
C GLY A 68 -12.06 32.09 -7.50
N PHE A 69 -12.39 30.79 -7.44
CA PHE A 69 -13.65 30.33 -6.84
C PHE A 69 -13.61 30.40 -5.31
N LYS A 70 -14.78 30.52 -4.69
CA LYS A 70 -14.96 30.25 -3.27
C LYS A 70 -15.47 28.81 -3.09
N TYR A 71 -15.25 28.22 -1.94
CA TYR A 71 -15.78 26.90 -1.63
C TYR A 71 -16.32 26.81 -0.20
N GLU A 72 -17.21 25.85 0.03
CA GLU A 72 -17.74 25.49 1.34
C GLU A 72 -17.56 23.98 1.54
N ILE A 73 -16.85 23.60 2.61
CA ILE A 73 -16.63 22.20 2.95
C ILE A 73 -17.78 21.68 3.80
N TYR A 74 -18.34 20.54 3.40
CA TYR A 74 -19.21 19.72 4.23
C TYR A 74 -18.65 18.31 4.34
N VAL A 75 -18.80 17.70 5.51
CA VAL A 75 -18.35 16.32 5.76
C VAL A 75 -19.49 15.37 5.37
N ALA A 76 -19.15 14.23 4.75
CA ALA A 76 -20.10 13.17 4.45
C ALA A 76 -20.84 12.72 5.75
N PRO A 77 -22.18 12.67 5.78
CA PRO A 77 -22.93 12.38 7.02
C PRO A 77 -22.67 11.00 7.63
N ASP A 78 -22.24 10.04 6.81
CA ASP A 78 -21.91 8.66 7.18
C ASP A 78 -20.41 8.43 7.38
N HIS A 79 -19.57 9.45 7.18
CA HIS A 79 -18.12 9.41 7.25
C HIS A 79 -17.44 8.34 6.36
N LYS A 80 -18.13 7.81 5.34
CA LYS A 80 -17.59 6.77 4.44
C LYS A 80 -17.15 7.33 3.09
N TYR A 81 -16.16 6.69 2.48
CA TYR A 81 -15.73 6.98 1.10
C TYR A 81 -16.78 6.57 0.08
N GLY A 82 -17.42 5.41 0.30
CA GLY A 82 -18.53 4.93 -0.49
C GLY A 82 -18.27 3.57 -1.15
N SER A 83 -19.12 2.60 -0.81
CA SER A 83 -19.25 1.30 -1.48
C SER A 83 -20.56 1.24 -2.25
N LEU A 84 -20.68 0.27 -3.16
CA LEU A 84 -21.93 -0.03 -3.86
C LEU A 84 -22.75 -1.02 -3.03
N GLN A 85 -23.91 -0.60 -2.53
CA GLN A 85 -24.84 -1.47 -1.81
C GLN A 85 -25.44 -2.55 -2.74
N PRO A 86 -25.93 -3.68 -2.19
CA PRO A 86 -26.70 -4.67 -2.94
C PRO A 86 -27.92 -4.08 -3.68
N ASP A 87 -28.49 -2.99 -3.14
CA ASP A 87 -29.65 -2.28 -3.70
C ASP A 87 -29.30 -1.40 -4.92
N GLY A 88 -28.05 -1.42 -5.39
CA GLY A 88 -27.55 -0.60 -6.49
C GLY A 88 -27.31 0.87 -6.14
N GLN A 89 -27.49 1.24 -4.87
CA GLN A 89 -27.23 2.58 -4.35
C GLN A 89 -25.76 2.72 -3.92
N TRP A 90 -25.16 3.88 -4.12
CA TRP A 90 -23.87 4.23 -3.54
C TRP A 90 -24.10 4.97 -2.22
N ASN A 91 -23.27 4.70 -1.20
CA ASN A 91 -23.20 5.48 0.03
C ASN A 91 -21.91 6.32 0.05
N GLY A 92 -21.64 7.04 1.13
CA GLY A 92 -20.44 7.85 1.30
C GLY A 92 -20.31 9.00 0.32
N LEU A 93 -19.07 9.47 0.15
CA LEU A 93 -18.70 10.46 -0.86
C LEU A 93 -19.17 10.07 -2.27
N MET A 94 -19.09 8.77 -2.61
CA MET A 94 -19.60 8.28 -3.90
C MET A 94 -21.12 8.37 -4.03
N GLY A 95 -21.89 8.17 -2.95
CA GLY A 95 -23.35 8.35 -2.94
C GLY A 95 -23.76 9.76 -3.29
N GLU A 96 -23.15 10.74 -2.61
CA GLU A 96 -23.35 12.18 -2.84
C GLU A 96 -22.98 12.60 -4.27
N LEU A 97 -21.98 11.93 -4.89
CA LEU A 97 -21.54 12.19 -6.26
C LEU A 97 -22.35 11.45 -7.33
N VAL A 98 -22.84 10.24 -7.07
CA VAL A 98 -23.42 9.33 -8.08
C VAL A 98 -24.94 9.47 -8.20
N PHE A 99 -25.66 9.93 -7.16
CA PHE A 99 -27.11 10.15 -7.27
C PHE A 99 -27.53 11.28 -8.24
N LYS A 100 -26.55 11.93 -8.89
CA LYS A 100 -26.52 12.08 -10.36
C LYS A 100 -25.06 12.04 -10.86
N ARG A 101 -24.64 11.19 -11.79
CA ARG A 101 -25.23 10.02 -12.48
C ARG A 101 -24.12 9.43 -13.35
N ALA A 102 -23.82 8.13 -13.34
CA ALA A 102 -22.88 7.55 -14.32
C ALA A 102 -23.24 6.09 -14.64
N ASP A 103 -23.74 5.88 -15.85
CA ASP A 103 -24.16 4.59 -16.37
C ASP A 103 -23.05 3.90 -17.19
N HIS A 104 -22.71 2.69 -16.74
CA HIS A 104 -22.30 1.53 -17.53
C HIS A 104 -20.89 1.47 -18.20
N PRO A 105 -20.34 0.24 -18.43
CA PRO A 105 -18.91 0.00 -18.58
C PRO A 105 -18.47 -0.45 -19.99
N GLY A 106 -17.15 -0.49 -20.25
CA GLY A 106 -16.56 -0.98 -21.50
C GLY A 106 -15.29 -1.83 -21.31
N VAL A 107 -15.27 -3.00 -21.96
CA VAL A 107 -14.15 -3.97 -22.03
C VAL A 107 -13.50 -3.88 -23.41
N LEU A 108 -12.23 -4.31 -23.58
CA LEU A 108 -11.76 -4.97 -24.83
C LEU A 108 -10.48 -5.82 -24.60
N ALA A 109 -10.33 -6.91 -25.37
CA ALA A 109 -9.21 -7.88 -25.35
C ALA A 109 -8.11 -7.52 -26.39
N GLN A 110 -6.94 -8.14 -26.56
CA GLN A 110 -6.57 -9.55 -26.90
C GLN A 110 -5.02 -9.75 -26.67
N LEU A 111 -4.26 -10.79 -27.04
CA LEU A 111 -4.45 -12.02 -27.85
C LEU A 111 -3.68 -13.23 -27.18
N ALA A 112 -3.01 -14.14 -27.92
CA ALA A 112 -2.47 -15.40 -27.34
C ALA A 112 -1.23 -16.05 -28.03
N GLN A 113 -0.43 -16.79 -27.21
CA GLN A 113 0.25 -18.10 -27.48
C GLN A 113 1.49 -18.21 -28.42
N PRO A 114 2.30 -19.32 -28.43
CA PRO A 114 2.33 -20.53 -27.54
C PRO A 114 3.74 -21.12 -27.09
N THR A 115 3.69 -22.13 -26.19
CA THR A 115 4.53 -23.38 -26.04
C THR A 115 6.05 -23.46 -25.72
N ARG A 116 6.35 -24.01 -24.50
CA ARG A 116 7.15 -25.22 -24.09
C ARG A 116 8.43 -25.64 -24.88
N LEU A 117 9.51 -26.12 -24.23
CA LEU A 117 9.70 -27.50 -23.65
C LEU A 117 10.94 -27.60 -22.68
N PRO A 118 11.21 -28.74 -21.99
CA PRO A 118 12.00 -28.80 -20.73
C PRO A 118 13.43 -29.36 -20.84
N ILE A 119 14.21 -29.28 -19.74
CA ILE A 119 15.51 -29.97 -19.58
C ILE A 119 15.65 -30.65 -18.20
N GLY A 120 15.88 -31.97 -18.25
CA GLY A 120 16.84 -32.77 -17.45
C GLY A 120 17.00 -32.60 -15.93
N SER A 121 16.84 -33.71 -15.20
CA SER A 121 17.40 -33.95 -13.87
C SER A 121 18.85 -34.47 -13.94
N VAL A 122 19.65 -34.25 -12.88
CA VAL A 122 20.96 -34.90 -12.67
C VAL A 122 21.12 -35.28 -11.19
N SER A 123 21.76 -36.42 -10.93
CA SER A 123 21.87 -37.09 -9.63
C SER A 123 23.07 -36.67 -8.77
N SER A 124 22.95 -36.95 -7.47
CA SER A 124 23.93 -36.58 -6.43
C SER A 124 25.15 -37.50 -6.31
N THR A 125 26.19 -36.96 -5.65
CA THR A 125 27.23 -37.64 -4.85
C THR A 125 28.48 -38.15 -5.59
N THR A 126 29.66 -37.61 -5.22
CA THR A 126 30.91 -38.34 -4.82
C THR A 126 32.07 -37.35 -4.62
N TYR A 127 32.22 -36.75 -3.43
CA TYR A 127 33.44 -36.04 -2.98
C TYR A 127 33.53 -36.00 -1.43
N ALA A 128 33.65 -37.17 -0.78
CA ALA A 128 33.49 -37.29 0.68
C ALA A 128 34.71 -37.87 1.43
N ILE A 129 35.93 -37.78 0.86
CA ILE A 129 37.15 -38.39 1.45
C ILE A 129 38.30 -37.41 1.78
N PRO A 130 38.52 -36.26 1.09
CA PRO A 130 39.56 -35.31 1.54
C PRO A 130 39.10 -34.42 2.72
N CYS A 131 37.79 -34.34 2.98
CA CYS A 131 37.22 -33.41 3.96
C CYS A 131 37.54 -33.79 5.42
N GLY A 132 37.64 -35.09 5.74
CA GLY A 132 37.84 -35.57 7.11
C GLY A 132 39.21 -35.22 7.72
N PHE A 133 40.25 -35.04 6.89
CA PHE A 133 41.60 -34.72 7.38
C PHE A 133 41.77 -33.22 7.70
N VAL A 134 40.96 -32.36 7.09
CA VAL A 134 40.95 -30.92 7.37
C VAL A 134 40.24 -30.64 8.71
N SER A 135 39.15 -31.34 9.00
CA SER A 135 38.35 -31.15 10.22
C SER A 135 39.11 -31.46 11.52
N GLY A 136 40.01 -32.45 11.53
CA GLY A 136 40.77 -32.82 12.74
C GLY A 136 41.69 -31.72 13.24
N SER A 137 42.37 -31.02 12.33
CA SER A 137 43.30 -29.93 12.66
C SER A 137 42.61 -28.67 13.18
N PHE A 138 41.30 -28.52 13.00
CA PHE A 138 40.52 -27.37 13.45
C PHE A 138 40.00 -27.48 14.89
N VAL A 139 39.88 -28.68 15.45
CA VAL A 139 39.25 -28.92 16.77
C VAL A 139 40.29 -28.89 17.92
N GLN A 140 41.54 -28.53 17.63
CA GLN A 140 42.61 -28.34 18.62
C GLN A 140 42.90 -29.58 19.51
N GLN A 141 42.49 -30.78 19.08
CA GLN A 141 42.94 -32.05 19.65
C GLN A 141 44.32 -32.39 19.09
N GLY A 142 45.37 -32.06 19.84
CA GLY A 142 46.75 -32.36 19.47
C GLY A 142 47.02 -33.86 19.50
N GLY A 143 47.17 -34.48 18.32
CA GLY A 143 47.76 -35.81 18.20
C GLY A 143 49.28 -35.73 18.35
N GLU A 144 49.84 -36.44 19.33
CA GLU A 144 51.29 -36.43 19.61
C GLU A 144 52.07 -37.18 18.51
N VAL A 145 52.53 -36.45 17.49
CA VAL A 145 53.50 -36.95 16.51
C VAL A 145 54.87 -36.31 16.80
N PRO A 146 55.97 -37.09 16.97
CA PRO A 146 57.27 -36.52 17.34
C PRO A 146 57.93 -35.76 16.19
N TYR A 147 57.80 -34.43 16.18
CA TYR A 147 58.36 -33.53 15.14
C TYR A 147 59.85 -33.23 15.35
N THR A 148 60.74 -34.15 14.97
CA THR A 148 62.20 -34.00 15.18
C THR A 148 62.94 -33.14 14.15
N THR A 149 62.30 -32.77 13.03
CA THR A 149 62.95 -32.06 11.90
C THR A 149 62.53 -30.60 11.75
N LEU A 150 63.50 -29.72 11.45
CA LEU A 150 63.31 -28.26 11.39
C LEU A 150 62.31 -27.83 10.30
N ALA A 151 62.28 -28.51 9.15
CA ALA A 151 61.31 -28.23 8.08
C ALA A 151 59.85 -28.40 8.54
N THR A 152 59.56 -29.45 9.30
CA THR A 152 58.21 -29.75 9.83
C THR A 152 57.75 -28.69 10.84
N ARG A 153 58.69 -28.12 11.61
CA ARG A 153 58.40 -27.01 12.53
C ARG A 153 58.04 -25.72 11.78
N MET A 154 58.71 -25.41 10.67
CA MET A 154 58.36 -24.28 9.82
C MET A 154 56.99 -24.49 9.15
N MET A 155 56.70 -25.70 8.67
CA MET A 155 55.41 -26.04 8.09
C MET A 155 54.26 -25.92 9.09
N MET A 156 54.47 -26.35 10.35
CA MET A 156 53.51 -26.09 11.43
C MET A 156 53.36 -24.60 11.74
N GLY A 157 54.43 -23.80 11.71
CA GLY A 157 54.33 -22.34 11.89
C GLY A 157 53.43 -21.66 10.85
N VAL A 158 53.58 -22.03 9.58
CA VAL A 158 52.70 -21.54 8.49
C VAL A 158 51.27 -22.02 8.66
N TRP A 159 51.07 -23.29 9.05
CA TRP A 159 49.73 -23.83 9.35
C TRP A 159 49.06 -23.11 10.53
N TRP A 160 49.78 -22.83 11.61
CA TRP A 160 49.28 -22.07 12.75
C TRP A 160 48.93 -20.63 12.38
N MET A 161 49.74 -19.96 11.55
CA MET A 161 49.42 -18.64 11.03
C MET A 161 48.14 -18.65 10.19
N PHE A 162 47.97 -19.65 9.31
CA PHE A 162 46.73 -19.85 8.55
C PHE A 162 45.52 -20.10 9.46
N ALA A 163 45.64 -21.00 10.45
CA ALA A 163 44.57 -21.29 11.40
C ALA A 163 44.16 -20.05 12.21
N LEU A 164 45.12 -19.26 12.68
CA LEU A 164 44.87 -17.99 13.39
C LEU A 164 44.14 -16.96 12.51
N ILE A 165 44.50 -16.86 11.22
CA ILE A 165 43.80 -15.97 10.26
C ILE A 165 42.35 -16.44 10.06
N VAL A 166 42.11 -17.74 9.91
CA VAL A 166 40.75 -18.28 9.73
C VAL A 166 39.91 -18.09 11.00
N ILE A 167 40.44 -18.39 12.18
CA ILE A 167 39.74 -18.20 13.47
C ILE A 167 39.46 -16.71 13.70
N SER A 168 40.41 -15.82 13.45
CA SER A 168 40.22 -14.37 13.57
C SER A 168 39.13 -13.86 12.60
N SER A 169 39.16 -14.30 11.35
CA SER A 169 38.14 -13.93 10.35
C SER A 169 36.75 -14.47 10.70
N TYR A 170 36.68 -15.71 11.20
CA TYR A 170 35.43 -16.33 11.65
C TYR A 170 34.84 -15.63 12.88
N THR A 171 35.67 -15.35 13.90
CA THR A 171 35.23 -14.63 15.11
C THR A 171 34.82 -13.19 14.81
N ALA A 172 35.50 -12.49 13.89
CA ALA A 172 35.08 -11.17 13.42
C ALA A 172 33.73 -11.21 12.68
N ASN A 173 33.51 -12.19 11.80
CA ASN A 173 32.24 -12.36 11.09
C ASN A 173 31.09 -12.78 12.04
N LEU A 174 31.37 -13.64 13.03
CA LEU A 174 30.42 -14.03 14.07
C LEU A 174 30.05 -12.83 14.96
N ALA A 175 31.02 -12.02 15.37
CA ALA A 175 30.77 -10.79 16.13
C ALA A 175 29.93 -9.81 15.31
N ALA A 176 30.25 -9.60 14.03
CA ALA A 176 29.45 -8.78 13.12
C ALA A 176 28.01 -9.28 13.03
N PHE A 177 27.80 -10.59 12.83
CA PHE A 177 26.47 -11.20 12.80
C PHE A 177 25.69 -11.00 14.12
N LEU A 178 26.34 -11.18 15.27
CA LEU A 178 25.72 -10.97 16.59
C LEU A 178 25.39 -9.48 16.87
N THR A 179 26.17 -8.54 16.33
CA THR A 179 25.85 -7.10 16.42
C THR A 179 24.76 -6.67 15.44
N ILE A 180 24.59 -7.39 14.32
CA ILE A 180 23.49 -7.16 13.39
C ILE A 180 22.27 -7.91 13.94
N THR A 181 21.56 -7.28 14.87
CA THR A 181 20.15 -7.58 15.12
C THR A 181 19.36 -7.16 13.88
N ARG A 182 19.45 -7.96 12.82
CA ARG A 182 18.63 -7.79 11.64
C ARG A 182 17.19 -7.93 12.12
N ILE A 183 16.40 -6.88 11.97
CA ILE A 183 14.96 -6.97 12.16
C ILE A 183 14.48 -7.85 11.01
N GLU A 184 14.40 -9.16 11.26
CA GLU A 184 13.88 -10.13 10.31
C GLU A 184 12.36 -9.98 10.24
N ASN A 185 11.95 -8.91 9.54
CA ASN A 185 10.59 -8.78 9.05
C ASN A 185 10.35 -9.97 8.10
N SER A 186 9.72 -11.01 8.64
CA SER A 186 9.32 -12.22 7.90
C SER A 186 8.34 -11.94 6.76
N ILE A 187 7.74 -10.74 6.78
CA ILE A 187 6.80 -10.23 5.79
C ILE A 187 7.47 -9.01 5.12
N GLN A 188 8.07 -9.21 3.95
CA GLN A 188 8.63 -8.14 3.12
C GLN A 188 7.72 -7.76 1.94
N SER A 189 6.67 -8.56 1.70
CA SER A 189 5.71 -8.33 0.63
C SER A 189 4.29 -8.71 1.06
N LEU A 190 3.29 -8.13 0.40
CA LEU A 190 1.89 -8.52 0.54
C LEU A 190 1.64 -9.99 0.16
N GLN A 191 2.49 -10.54 -0.72
CA GLN A 191 2.44 -11.94 -1.13
C GLN A 191 2.92 -12.89 -0.02
N ASP A 192 3.86 -12.45 0.83
CA ASP A 192 4.32 -13.25 1.97
C ASP A 192 3.32 -13.17 3.13
N LEU A 193 2.67 -12.01 3.31
CA LEU A 193 1.53 -11.85 4.21
C LEU A 193 0.38 -12.81 3.85
N SER A 194 0.09 -13.01 2.55
CA SER A 194 -1.01 -13.89 2.11
C SER A 194 -0.71 -15.39 2.25
N LYS A 195 0.56 -15.79 2.18
CA LYS A 195 0.99 -17.19 2.33
C LYS A 195 0.86 -17.66 3.78
N GLN A 196 1.18 -16.79 4.73
CA GLN A 196 1.14 -17.09 6.16
C GLN A 196 -0.27 -16.91 6.76
N THR A 197 -0.56 -17.63 7.83
CA THR A 197 -1.86 -17.59 8.53
C THR A 197 -1.75 -17.35 10.04
N GLU A 198 -0.55 -17.03 10.54
CA GLU A 198 -0.30 -16.80 11.97
C GLU A 198 -0.71 -15.39 12.41
N LEU A 199 -0.35 -14.40 11.61
CA LEU A 199 -0.76 -13.01 11.78
C LEU A 199 -2.11 -12.81 11.10
N PRO A 200 -3.21 -12.57 11.84
CA PRO A 200 -4.46 -12.12 11.24
C PRO A 200 -4.29 -10.73 10.63
N TYR A 201 -4.93 -10.50 9.49
CA TYR A 201 -4.88 -9.22 8.79
C TYR A 201 -6.23 -8.89 8.16
N GLY A 202 -6.46 -7.59 7.95
CA GLY A 202 -7.70 -7.08 7.40
C GLY A 202 -7.63 -5.61 6.97
N THR A 203 -8.77 -5.10 6.51
CA THR A 203 -8.93 -3.75 5.93
C THR A 203 -10.10 -3.04 6.61
N VAL A 204 -10.31 -1.75 6.30
CA VAL A 204 -11.58 -1.08 6.64
C VAL A 204 -12.72 -1.68 5.79
N LEU A 205 -13.89 -1.89 6.38
CA LEU A 205 -15.13 -2.28 5.67
C LEU A 205 -15.59 -1.19 4.70
N ASP A 206 -16.38 -1.53 3.69
CA ASP A 206 -16.92 -0.59 2.67
C ASP A 206 -15.85 0.29 1.98
N SER A 207 -14.60 -0.18 1.95
CA SER A 207 -13.48 0.59 1.40
C SER A 207 -13.08 0.13 -0.01
N ALA A 208 -12.47 1.04 -0.77
CA ALA A 208 -11.92 0.73 -2.09
C ALA A 208 -10.83 -0.36 -2.06
N VAL A 209 -10.18 -0.58 -0.91
CA VAL A 209 -9.21 -1.67 -0.69
C VAL A 209 -9.96 -3.00 -0.49
N TYR A 210 -10.98 -3.02 0.36
CA TYR A 210 -11.82 -4.19 0.61
C TYR A 210 -12.50 -4.70 -0.67
N ASP A 211 -13.16 -3.81 -1.42
CA ASP A 211 -13.83 -4.17 -2.67
C ASP A 211 -12.84 -4.56 -3.78
N GLN A 212 -11.63 -3.99 -3.79
CA GLN A 212 -10.55 -4.45 -4.68
C GLN A 212 -10.11 -5.87 -4.35
N VAL A 213 -9.83 -6.19 -3.08
CA VAL A 213 -9.41 -7.55 -2.69
C VAL A 213 -10.54 -8.54 -2.97
N ARG A 214 -11.79 -8.19 -2.65
CA ARG A 214 -12.99 -8.98 -2.94
C ARG A 214 -13.16 -9.27 -4.44
N SER A 215 -13.15 -8.24 -5.28
CA SER A 215 -13.34 -8.40 -6.73
C SER A 215 -12.20 -9.22 -7.36
N LYS A 216 -10.95 -8.92 -7.03
CA LYS A 216 -9.79 -9.70 -7.50
C LYS A 216 -9.78 -11.15 -7.00
N ALA A 217 -10.22 -11.40 -5.78
CA ALA A 217 -10.33 -12.75 -5.23
C ALA A 217 -11.44 -13.59 -5.89
N MET A 218 -12.53 -12.94 -6.32
CA MET A 218 -13.65 -13.60 -7.00
C MET A 218 -13.40 -13.80 -8.51
N ASN A 219 -12.48 -13.05 -9.11
CA ASN A 219 -12.11 -13.16 -10.52
C ASN A 219 -11.37 -14.48 -10.80
N PRO A 220 -11.95 -15.46 -11.52
CA PRO A 220 -11.27 -16.75 -11.79
C PRO A 220 -10.08 -16.63 -12.75
N PHE A 221 -9.87 -15.45 -13.33
CA PHE A 221 -8.81 -15.12 -14.28
C PHE A 221 -7.59 -14.46 -13.62
N GLU A 222 -7.68 -14.06 -12.34
CA GLU A 222 -6.54 -13.50 -11.61
C GLU A 222 -5.51 -14.62 -11.37
N ARG A 223 -4.29 -14.45 -11.90
CA ARG A 223 -3.25 -15.50 -11.84
C ARG A 223 -2.59 -15.64 -10.46
N ASP A 224 -2.61 -14.57 -9.68
CA ASP A 224 -1.95 -14.53 -8.39
C ASP A 224 -2.90 -15.00 -7.28
N PRO A 225 -2.60 -16.14 -6.61
CA PRO A 225 -3.43 -16.65 -5.51
C PRO A 225 -3.37 -15.76 -4.26
N MET A 226 -2.57 -14.69 -4.29
CA MET A 226 -2.45 -13.70 -3.21
C MET A 226 -3.82 -13.15 -2.80
N TYR A 227 -4.59 -12.62 -3.76
CA TYR A 227 -5.88 -11.98 -3.44
C TYR A 227 -6.92 -12.99 -2.92
N SER A 228 -6.97 -14.20 -3.47
CA SER A 228 -7.89 -15.24 -3.00
C SER A 228 -7.51 -15.81 -1.61
N GLN A 229 -6.21 -15.93 -1.32
CA GLN A 229 -5.71 -16.24 0.03
C GLN A 229 -6.01 -15.10 1.02
N MET A 230 -5.79 -13.85 0.63
CA MET A 230 -6.11 -12.67 1.44
C MET A 230 -7.60 -12.61 1.76
N TRP A 231 -8.46 -12.74 0.75
CA TRP A 231 -9.91 -12.73 0.92
C TRP A 231 -10.40 -13.85 1.84
N ARG A 232 -9.80 -15.05 1.76
CA ARG A 232 -10.12 -16.16 2.67
C ARG A 232 -9.82 -15.84 4.14
N MET A 233 -8.81 -15.01 4.42
CA MET A 233 -8.50 -14.55 5.78
C MET A 233 -9.40 -13.38 6.21
N ILE A 234 -9.57 -12.38 5.35
CA ILE A 234 -10.44 -11.21 5.56
C ILE A 234 -11.89 -11.62 5.82
N ASN A 235 -12.41 -12.58 5.07
CA ASN A 235 -13.80 -13.06 5.17
C ASN A 235 -13.95 -14.30 6.08
N ARG A 236 -12.92 -14.68 6.85
CA ARG A 236 -12.89 -15.95 7.60
C ARG A 236 -14.02 -16.09 8.63
N THR A 237 -14.41 -15.00 9.26
CA THR A 237 -15.51 -14.93 10.25
C THR A 237 -16.66 -14.04 9.76
N GLY A 238 -16.93 -14.04 8.45
CA GLY A 238 -17.90 -13.13 7.83
C GLY A 238 -17.47 -11.66 7.83
N GLY A 239 -16.19 -11.40 8.10
CA GLY A 239 -15.58 -10.07 8.12
C GLY A 239 -15.67 -9.32 9.45
N GLY A 240 -16.27 -9.89 10.50
CA GLY A 240 -16.51 -9.18 11.77
C GLY A 240 -15.25 -8.91 12.62
N ASP A 241 -14.37 -9.90 12.80
CA ASP A 241 -13.23 -9.76 13.73
C ASP A 241 -12.03 -9.04 13.09
N ASN A 242 -11.74 -9.42 11.84
CA ASN A 242 -10.53 -9.03 11.12
C ASN A 242 -10.63 -7.65 10.47
N ASN A 243 -11.84 -7.17 10.15
CA ASN A 243 -12.00 -5.84 9.58
C ASN A 243 -12.29 -4.81 10.67
N VAL A 244 -12.31 -3.54 10.26
CA VAL A 244 -12.58 -2.39 11.13
C VAL A 244 -13.55 -1.44 10.43
N GLU A 245 -14.26 -0.62 11.18
CA GLU A 245 -15.14 0.41 10.59
C GLU A 245 -14.40 1.71 10.27
N GLU A 246 -13.31 2.01 10.99
CA GLU A 246 -12.49 3.21 10.82
C GLU A 246 -10.99 2.87 10.72
N SER A 247 -10.23 3.64 9.94
CA SER A 247 -8.77 3.52 9.80
C SER A 247 -8.04 3.62 11.14
N LYS A 248 -8.47 4.53 12.01
CA LYS A 248 -7.94 4.74 13.37
C LYS A 248 -8.08 3.51 14.26
N GLU A 249 -9.19 2.77 14.14
CA GLU A 249 -9.38 1.53 14.88
C GLU A 249 -8.41 0.43 14.38
N GLY A 250 -8.18 0.37 13.06
CA GLY A 250 -7.18 -0.52 12.44
C GLY A 250 -5.78 -0.29 12.99
N ILE A 251 -5.32 0.96 13.00
CA ILE A 251 -4.02 1.37 13.56
C ILE A 251 -3.91 0.97 15.04
N ARG A 252 -4.97 1.20 15.83
CA ARG A 252 -5.03 0.80 17.25
C ARG A 252 -4.96 -0.72 17.43
N LYS A 253 -5.62 -1.52 16.57
CA LYS A 253 -5.52 -3.00 16.57
C LYS A 253 -4.08 -3.47 16.27
N VAL A 254 -3.31 -2.75 15.43
CA VAL A 254 -1.89 -3.03 15.19
C VAL A 254 -1.01 -2.66 16.39
N LYS A 255 -1.19 -1.49 17.01
CA LYS A 255 -0.30 -1.04 18.11
C LYS A 255 -0.41 -1.90 19.37
N TYR A 256 -1.61 -2.43 19.67
CA TYR A 256 -1.86 -3.21 20.89
C TYR A 256 -2.08 -4.71 20.65
N GLY A 257 -2.12 -5.17 19.40
CA GLY A 257 -2.47 -6.54 19.04
C GLY A 257 -1.57 -7.11 17.94
N ARG A 258 -1.46 -8.44 17.88
CA ARG A 258 -0.74 -9.12 16.81
C ARG A 258 -1.65 -9.18 15.57
N PHE A 259 -1.76 -8.05 14.86
CA PHE A 259 -2.62 -7.84 13.70
C PHE A 259 -1.90 -7.09 12.57
N GLY A 260 -2.16 -7.44 11.32
CA GLY A 260 -1.66 -6.73 10.13
C GLY A 260 -2.75 -5.88 9.48
N PHE A 261 -2.60 -4.57 9.45
CA PHE A 261 -3.57 -3.68 8.80
C PHE A 261 -3.14 -3.39 7.35
N VAL A 262 -4.02 -3.69 6.40
CA VAL A 262 -3.81 -3.41 4.97
C VAL A 262 -4.64 -2.18 4.60
N TRP A 263 -3.95 -1.07 4.34
CA TRP A 263 -4.55 0.23 4.03
C TRP A 263 -3.73 1.01 3.00
N ASP A 264 -4.10 2.26 2.75
CA ASP A 264 -3.36 3.11 1.82
C ASP A 264 -1.96 3.45 2.34
N ALA A 265 -0.98 3.41 1.44
CA ALA A 265 0.42 3.65 1.77
C ALA A 265 0.64 5.05 2.35
N ALA A 266 0.00 6.10 1.82
CA ALA A 266 0.22 7.48 2.27
C ALA A 266 -0.27 7.71 3.71
N VAL A 267 -1.39 7.09 4.10
CA VAL A 267 -1.91 7.14 5.47
C VAL A 267 -1.01 6.35 6.41
N LEU A 268 -0.60 5.14 6.03
CA LEU A 268 0.25 4.28 6.87
C LEU A 268 1.67 4.86 7.05
N GLU A 269 2.25 5.44 6.00
CA GLU A 269 3.56 6.11 6.07
C GLU A 269 3.48 7.38 6.92
N TYR A 270 2.40 8.18 6.82
CA TYR A 270 2.19 9.32 7.70
C TYR A 270 2.12 8.90 9.17
N VAL A 271 1.34 7.86 9.49
CA VAL A 271 1.20 7.35 10.85
C VAL A 271 2.51 6.78 11.39
N ALA A 272 3.26 6.02 10.57
CA ALA A 272 4.56 5.46 10.99
C ALA A 272 5.63 6.55 11.19
N ASN A 273 5.66 7.59 10.36
CA ASN A 273 6.62 8.69 10.47
C ASN A 273 6.29 9.68 11.60
N ASN A 274 5.03 9.74 12.06
CA ASN A 274 4.56 10.66 13.10
C ASN A 274 4.36 9.96 14.47
N ASP A 275 4.65 8.67 14.60
CA ASP A 275 4.60 7.93 15.87
C ASP A 275 5.88 8.15 16.69
N GLU A 276 5.75 8.76 17.87
CA GLU A 276 6.88 9.09 18.75
C GLU A 276 7.68 7.85 19.20
N ASP A 277 7.00 6.70 19.31
CA ASP A 277 7.60 5.42 19.74
C ASP A 277 8.34 4.68 18.60
N CYS A 278 8.21 5.14 17.34
CA CYS A 278 8.61 4.40 16.13
C CYS A 278 8.13 2.93 16.13
N SER A 279 6.92 2.69 16.63
CA SER A 279 6.39 1.34 16.90
C SER A 279 5.84 0.63 15.66
N PHE A 280 5.65 1.36 14.56
CA PHE A 280 5.13 0.84 13.30
C PHE A 280 6.25 0.67 12.26
N TYR A 281 6.14 -0.40 11.47
CA TYR A 281 6.89 -0.56 10.23
C TYR A 281 5.91 -0.73 9.06
N THR A 282 6.12 0.03 7.98
CA THR A 282 5.34 -0.12 6.75
C THR A 282 6.02 -1.14 5.82
N VAL A 283 5.22 -1.87 5.05
CA VAL A 283 5.71 -2.83 4.05
C VAL A 283 5.16 -2.43 2.69
N SER A 284 5.97 -1.73 1.90
CA SER A 284 5.61 -1.33 0.54
C SER A 284 5.42 -2.56 -0.35
N SER A 285 4.26 -2.70 -0.97
CA SER A 285 4.01 -3.72 -2.00
C SER A 285 4.01 -3.08 -3.38
N SER A 286 4.44 -3.82 -4.41
CA SER A 286 4.28 -3.44 -5.82
C SER A 286 2.82 -3.59 -6.29
N ALA A 287 1.87 -3.12 -5.49
CA ALA A 287 0.50 -2.90 -5.91
C ALA A 287 0.51 -1.83 -7.03
N PRO A 288 -0.44 -1.86 -7.98
CA PRO A 288 -0.50 -0.86 -9.03
C PRO A 288 -0.66 0.54 -8.40
N ASP A 289 0.23 1.44 -8.78
CA ASP A 289 0.29 2.81 -8.28
C ASP A 289 -1.05 3.52 -8.52
N ARG A 290 -1.73 3.88 -7.44
CA ARG A 290 -3.06 4.51 -7.46
C ARG A 290 -2.90 5.99 -7.14
N GLY A 291 -2.93 6.81 -8.19
CA GLY A 291 -2.98 8.25 -8.04
C GLY A 291 -4.30 8.71 -7.40
N TYR A 292 -4.19 9.64 -6.44
CA TYR A 292 -5.31 10.40 -5.91
C TYR A 292 -5.85 11.36 -6.98
N GLY A 293 -7.16 11.59 -6.99
CA GLY A 293 -7.82 12.48 -7.96
C GLY A 293 -9.04 13.19 -7.38
N ILE A 294 -9.31 14.39 -7.87
CA ILE A 294 -10.50 15.17 -7.48
C ILE A 294 -11.69 14.66 -8.30
N ALA A 295 -12.61 13.96 -7.64
CA ALA A 295 -13.86 13.53 -8.26
C ALA A 295 -14.83 14.71 -8.44
N MET A 296 -15.58 14.71 -9.54
CA MET A 296 -16.63 15.68 -9.82
C MET A 296 -17.88 14.97 -10.33
N GLN A 297 -19.03 15.64 -10.21
CA GLN A 297 -20.26 15.20 -10.84
C GLN A 297 -20.08 14.97 -12.35
N HIS A 298 -20.62 13.86 -12.85
CA HIS A 298 -20.58 13.52 -14.26
C HIS A 298 -21.23 14.61 -15.12
N GLY A 299 -20.50 15.07 -16.14
CA GLY A 299 -20.92 16.19 -17.01
C GLY A 299 -20.73 17.59 -16.40
N SER A 300 -20.00 17.72 -15.27
CA SER A 300 -19.64 19.02 -14.71
C SER A 300 -18.82 19.86 -15.70
N PRO A 301 -19.22 21.12 -16.00
CA PRO A 301 -18.45 22.01 -16.89
C PRO A 301 -17.11 22.44 -16.28
N TYR A 302 -16.92 22.24 -14.97
CA TYR A 302 -15.69 22.60 -14.27
C TYR A 302 -14.57 21.57 -14.45
N ARG A 303 -14.89 20.31 -14.84
CA ARG A 303 -13.91 19.23 -14.97
C ARG A 303 -12.72 19.62 -15.85
N ASP A 304 -13.02 20.24 -16.99
CA ASP A 304 -12.00 20.56 -17.99
C ASP A 304 -11.15 21.78 -17.56
N ILE A 305 -11.64 22.63 -16.65
CA ILE A 305 -10.84 23.71 -16.01
C ILE A 305 -9.81 23.11 -15.06
N PHE A 306 -10.24 22.23 -14.16
CA PHE A 306 -9.36 21.61 -13.16
C PHE A 306 -8.41 20.56 -13.76
N SER A 307 -8.69 20.09 -14.98
CA SER A 307 -7.82 19.18 -15.74
C SER A 307 -6.86 19.89 -16.70
N GLN A 308 -6.96 21.21 -16.88
CA GLN A 308 -5.98 21.98 -17.66
C GLN A 308 -4.67 22.13 -16.89
N ARG A 309 -3.55 21.94 -17.59
CA ARG A 309 -2.18 22.08 -17.09
C ARG A 309 -1.70 23.53 -17.14
#